data_AF-S3ZPF4-F1
#
_entry.id   AF-S3ZPF4-F1
#
_cell.length_a   1.000
_cell.length_b   1.000
_cell.length_c   1.000
_cell.angle_alpha   90.00
_cell.angle_beta   90.00
_cell.angle_gamma   90.00
#
_symmetry.space_group_name_H-M   'P 1'
#
loop_
_entity.id
_entity.type
_entity.pdbx_description
1 polymer ?
#
loop_
_entity_poly.entity_id
_entity_poly.type
_entity_poly.pdbx_seq_one_letter_code
_entity_poly.pdbx_strand_id
1 'polypeptide(L)' 'MRLLFDGGRLDSSVAQRLLLPGPELRGWRFVTEEEAARLLPPVRYERLRWALRARERGAALYLEAGEPVGG' A
#
# COMPACT_ATOMS: atom_id res chain seq x y z
N MET A 1 -3.08 -16.05 3.43
CA MET A 1 -3.69 -14.90 2.74
C MET A 1 -2.98 -13.63 3.20
N ARG A 2 -2.65 -12.68 2.31
CA ARG A 2 -2.07 -11.37 2.67
C ARG A 2 -3.00 -10.30 2.11
N LEU A 3 -3.61 -9.52 3.00
CA LEU A 3 -4.51 -8.42 2.65
C LEU A 3 -3.74 -7.11 2.68
N LEU A 4 -4.00 -6.24 1.71
CA LEU A 4 -3.53 -4.86 1.74
C LEU A 4 -4.75 -3.98 2.02
N PHE A 5 -4.72 -3.30 3.16
CA PHE A 5 -5.75 -2.34 3.53
C PHE A 5 -5.32 -0.96 3.05
N ASP A 6 -6.23 -0.23 2.40
CA ASP A 6 -5.94 1.10 1.89
C ASP A 6 -5.88 2.16 3.00
N GLY A 7 -6.46 1.87 4.18
CA GLY A 7 -6.37 2.67 5.40
C GLY A 7 -7.07 4.04 5.33
N GLY A 8 -7.74 4.34 4.21
CA GLY A 8 -8.41 5.62 3.97
C GLY A 8 -7.44 6.80 3.84
N ARG A 9 -7.94 8.01 4.11
CA ARG A 9 -7.12 9.24 4.14
C ARG A 9 -6.70 9.52 5.58
N LEU A 10 -5.39 9.66 5.80
CA LEU A 10 -4.86 10.08 7.09
C LEU A 10 -4.67 11.59 7.11
N ASP A 11 -5.30 12.26 8.09
CA ASP A 11 -5.08 13.68 8.31
C ASP A 11 -3.67 13.95 8.87
N SER A 12 -3.14 15.13 8.57
CA SER A 12 -1.80 15.56 9.01
C SER A 12 -1.62 15.52 10.54
N SER A 13 -2.64 15.89 11.31
CA SER A 13 -2.60 15.85 12.77
C SER A 13 -2.57 14.42 13.32
N VAL A 14 -3.19 13.47 12.62
CA VAL A 14 -3.19 12.04 12.98
C VAL A 14 -1.85 11.42 12.60
N ALA A 15 -1.33 11.77 11.43
CA ALA A 15 -0.04 11.29 10.94
C ALA A 15 1.13 11.64 11.89
N GLN A 16 1.10 12.83 12.50
CA GLN A 16 2.12 13.25 13.48
C GLN A 16 2.10 12.41 14.77
N ARG A 17 0.99 11.73 15.06
CA ARG A 17 0.83 10.88 16.26
C ARG A 17 1.13 9.41 15.99
N LEU A 18 1.61 9.07 14.79
CA LEU A 18 1.83 7.70 14.38
C LEU A 18 3.05 7.11 15.09
N LEU A 19 2.81 6.07 15.89
CA LEU A 19 3.85 5.36 16.64
C LEU A 19 4.23 4.09 15.90
N LEU A 20 5.54 3.85 15.73
CA LEU A 20 6.03 2.60 15.18
C LEU A 20 6.24 1.57 16.28
N PRO A 21 5.77 0.32 16.12
CA PRO A 21 6.17 -0.78 16.99
C PRO A 21 7.69 -0.95 16.90
N GLY A 22 8.37 -0.69 18.03
CA GLY A 22 9.80 -0.38 18.10
C GLY A 22 10.72 -1.27 17.26
N PRO A 23 11.14 -2.45 17.73
CA PRO A 23 12.28 -3.16 17.15
C PRO A 23 12.09 -3.65 15.71
N GLU A 24 10.85 -3.71 15.20
CA GLU A 24 10.55 -4.23 13.87
C GLU A 24 10.64 -3.16 12.78
N LEU A 25 10.35 -1.89 13.11
CA LEU A 25 10.27 -0.79 12.14
C LEU A 25 11.20 0.35 12.53
N ARG A 26 12.27 0.52 11.74
CA ARG A 26 13.28 1.58 11.96
C ARG A 26 12.80 2.99 11.58
N GLY A 27 11.71 3.12 10.86
CA GLY A 27 11.22 4.40 10.37
C GLY A 27 10.10 4.24 9.35
N TRP A 28 9.47 5.35 9.01
CA TRP A 28 8.38 5.40 8.04
C TRP A 28 8.38 6.75 7.33
N ARG A 29 7.79 6.78 6.13
CA ARG A 29 7.52 8.01 5.38
C ARG A 29 6.34 7.80 4.44
N PHE A 30 5.63 8.88 4.11
CA PHE A 30 4.72 8.88 2.97
C PHE A 30 5.52 8.97 1.66
N VAL A 31 5.02 8.29 0.63
CA VAL A 31 5.65 8.21 -0.68
C VAL A 31 4.60 8.28 -1.78
N THR A 32 4.97 8.83 -2.92
CA THR A 32 4.21 8.75 -4.18
C THR A 32 4.27 7.33 -4.78
N GLU A 33 3.38 7.03 -5.74
CA GLU A 33 3.41 5.74 -6.48
C GLU A 33 4.78 5.57 -7.16
N GLU A 34 5.33 6.63 -7.75
CA GLU A 34 6.63 6.64 -8.43
C GLU A 34 7.80 6.40 -7.47
N GLU A 35 7.77 6.99 -6.27
CA GLU A 35 8.77 6.72 -5.24
C GLU A 35 8.67 5.30 -4.70
N ALA A 36 7.47 4.78 -4.51
CA ALA A 36 7.25 3.41 -4.06
C ALA A 36 7.88 2.39 -5.02
N ALA A 37 7.81 2.64 -6.34
CA ALA A 37 8.45 1.81 -7.36
C ALA A 37 9.96 1.66 -7.16
N ARG A 38 10.62 2.67 -6.57
CA ARG A 38 12.07 2.66 -6.29
C ARG A 38 12.43 2.03 -4.94
N LEU A 39 11.48 1.95 -4.01
CA LEU A 39 11.71 1.46 -2.65
C LEU A 39 11.29 0.01 -2.45
N LEU A 40 10.31 -0.45 -3.22
CA LEU A 40 9.70 -1.76 -3.05
C LEU A 40 10.28 -2.77 -4.04
N PRO A 41 10.49 -4.03 -3.62
CA PRO A 41 10.68 -5.13 -4.56
C PRO A 41 9.52 -5.18 -5.56
N PRO A 42 9.75 -5.53 -6.84
CA PRO A 42 8.75 -5.46 -7.91
C PRO A 42 7.40 -6.12 -7.56
N VAL A 43 7.43 -7.32 -6.97
CA VAL A 43 6.21 -8.04 -6.56
C VAL A 43 5.39 -7.29 -5.51
N ARG A 44 6.03 -6.52 -4.62
CA ARG A 44 5.30 -5.69 -3.64
C ARG A 44 4.76 -4.42 -4.28
N TYR A 45 5.49 -3.87 -5.24
CA TYR A 45 5.05 -2.71 -6.01
C TYR A 45 3.81 -3.03 -6.86
N GLU A 46 3.78 -4.14 -7.59
CA GLU A 46 2.61 -4.51 -8.41
C GLU A 46 1.34 -4.68 -7.54
N ARG A 47 1.49 -5.28 -6.36
CA ARG A 47 0.37 -5.38 -5.39
C ARG A 47 -0.12 -4.01 -4.93
N LEU A 48 0.80 -3.09 -4.62
CA LEU A 48 0.44 -1.71 -4.25
C LEU A 48 -0.29 -1.01 -5.38
N ARG A 49 0.23 -1.12 -6.61
CA ARG A 49 -0.36 -0.52 -7.81
C ARG A 49 -1.80 -0.97 -8.02
N TRP A 50 -2.06 -2.28 -7.93
CA TRP A 50 -3.43 -2.79 -8.05
C TRP A 50 -4.33 -2.38 -6.90
N ALA A 51 -3.83 -2.27 -5.67
CA ALA A 51 -4.62 -1.75 -4.56
C ALA A 51 -5.00 -0.27 -4.74
N LEU A 52 -4.13 0.55 -5.32
CA LEU A 52 -4.46 1.95 -5.66
C LEU A 52 -5.59 2.01 -6.71
N ARG A 53 -5.50 1.21 -7.78
CA ARG A 53 -6.58 1.13 -8.80
C ARG A 53 -7.88 0.55 -8.24
N ALA A 54 -7.80 -0.45 -7.36
CA ALA A 54 -8.95 -1.01 -6.65
C ALA A 54 -9.67 0.08 -5.83
N ARG A 55 -8.91 0.88 -5.08
CA ARG A 55 -9.43 2.02 -4.31
C ARG A 55 -10.05 3.10 -5.20
N GLU A 56 -9.40 3.49 -6.29
CA GLU A 56 -9.95 4.47 -7.26
C GLU A 56 -11.31 4.02 -7.81
N ARG A 57 -11.50 2.71 -7.99
CA ARG A 57 -12.75 2.11 -8.50
C ARG A 57 -13.76 1.78 -7.41
N GLY A 58 -13.41 1.90 -6.13
CA GLY A 58 -14.26 1.50 -5.01
C GLY A 58 -14.59 -0.01 -4.99
N ALA A 59 -13.70 -0.85 -5.51
CA ALA A 59 -13.93 -2.29 -5.64
C ALA A 59 -12.72 -3.10 -5.16
N ALA A 60 -12.95 -4.32 -4.65
CA ALA A 60 -11.87 -5.24 -4.33
C ALA A 60 -11.38 -5.96 -5.60
N LEU A 61 -10.06 -6.09 -5.76
CA LEU A 61 -9.44 -6.89 -6.82
C LEU A 61 -8.78 -8.13 -6.22
N TYR A 62 -9.02 -9.29 -6.84
CA TYR A 62 -8.31 -10.51 -6.50
C TYR A 62 -7.09 -10.67 -7.42
N LEU A 63 -5.93 -10.90 -6.81
CA LEU A 63 -4.65 -11.00 -7.52
C LEU A 63 -4.04 -12.38 -7.35
N GLU A 64 -3.57 -12.97 -8.45
CA GLU A 64 -2.75 -14.18 -8.47
C GLU A 64 -1.33 -13.83 -8.92
N ALA A 65 -0.32 -14.25 -8.16
CA ALA A 65 1.09 -13.89 -8.39
C ALA A 65 1.41 -12.37 -8.47
N GLY A 66 0.46 -11.49 -8.16
CA GLY A 66 0.61 -10.03 -8.30
C GLY A 66 -0.15 -9.44 -9.48
N GLU A 67 -0.80 -10.27 -10.28
CA GLU A 67 -1.61 -9.88 -11.44
C GLU A 67 -3.10 -10.06 -11.15
N PRO A 68 -3.99 -9.20 -11.66
CA PRO A 68 -5.42 -9.32 -11.47
C PRO A 68 -5.97 -10.48 -12.29
N VAL A 69 -6.91 -11.21 -11.70
CA VAL A 69 -7.63 -12.28 -12.40
C VAL A 69 -9.12 -11.92 -12.48
N GLY A 70 -9.73 -12.18 -13.64
CA GLY A 70 -11.16 -11.93 -13.89
C GLY A 70 -11.51 -10.47 -14.20
N GLY A 71 -10.99 -9.96 -15.33
CA GLY A 71 -11.30 -8.63 -15.85
C GLY A 71 -12.76 -8.43 -16.25
#